data_AF-A0A938YXX2-F1
#
_entry.id   AF-A0A938YXX2-F1
#
_cell.length_a   1.000
_cell.length_b   1.000
_cell.length_c   1.000
_cell.angle_alpha   90.00
_cell.angle_beta   90.00
_cell.angle_gamma   90.00
#
_symmetry.space_group_name_H-M   'P 1'
#
loop_
_entity.id
_entity.type
_entity.pdbx_description
1 polymer ?
#
loop_
_entity_poly.entity_id
_entity_poly.type
_entity_poly.pdbx_seq_one_letter_code
_entity_poly.pdbx_strand_id
1 'polypeptide(L)'
;MGGETEVKGKKGLSLGRERKFEIKRKNRKKIEKSEVNRVAKEDKGFIRVHPSAVIGKNASIGRGTVVWAFAQVGEKAAVGKNCVLGNGCYIDRTCQVGDNVKVMNKALVYRGCGIGDNVFVGPGAVIANDKTPRVEKTREFDGVEWSIGEHATIGANATVLPDVNIGRNATVGAGSVVTAHVPDHGLAYGNPAKLHGFVCECGEKALLEKEGKETCLMKCSKCGKSFSVKSEDYKRIEK
;
A
#
# COMPACT_ATOMS: atom_id res chain seq x y z
N MET A 1 63.28 -1.74 14.75
CA MET A 1 63.06 -2.31 16.09
C MET A 1 61.63 -2.79 16.15
N GLY A 2 61.43 -4.11 16.07
CA GLY A 2 60.15 -4.72 16.43
C GLY A 2 59.96 -4.71 17.94
N GLY A 3 58.71 -4.88 18.37
CA GLY A 3 58.33 -5.03 19.77
C GLY A 3 56.84 -5.31 19.88
N GLU A 4 56.50 -6.59 19.98
CA GLU A 4 55.17 -7.10 20.33
C GLU A 4 54.71 -6.56 21.69
N THR A 5 53.40 -6.44 21.90
CA THR A 5 52.84 -6.57 23.26
C THR A 5 51.55 -7.38 23.23
N GLU A 6 51.61 -8.47 24.01
CA GLU A 6 50.62 -9.51 24.29
C GLU A 6 49.23 -9.05 24.72
N VAL A 7 48.26 -9.89 24.36
CA VAL A 7 46.91 -9.94 24.92
C VAL A 7 46.91 -10.70 26.25
N LYS A 8 46.34 -10.12 27.31
CA LYS A 8 45.89 -10.86 28.50
C LYS A 8 44.43 -10.54 28.80
N GLY A 9 43.55 -11.52 28.56
CA GLY A 9 42.17 -11.48 29.02
C GLY A 9 42.02 -11.98 30.46
N LYS A 10 41.05 -11.43 31.20
CA LYS A 10 40.12 -12.20 32.04
C LYS A 10 39.04 -11.34 32.71
N LYS A 11 37.83 -11.91 32.67
CA LYS A 11 36.70 -11.84 33.62
C LYS A 11 35.67 -10.69 33.47
N GLY A 12 34.49 -11.11 32.98
CA GLY A 12 33.22 -10.84 33.66
C GLY A 12 32.41 -9.65 33.14
N LEU A 13 31.62 -9.86 32.09
CA LEU A 13 30.47 -9.00 31.79
C LEU A 13 29.34 -9.31 32.79
N SER A 14 29.27 -8.55 33.88
CA SER A 14 28.08 -8.50 34.72
C SER A 14 27.06 -7.53 34.13
N LEU A 15 25.94 -8.06 33.63
CA LEU A 15 24.75 -7.32 33.22
C LEU A 15 24.20 -6.52 34.41
N GLY A 16 24.40 -5.20 34.39
CA GLY A 16 24.02 -4.28 35.47
C GLY A 16 22.90 -3.31 35.07
N ARG A 17 21.67 -3.67 35.47
CA ARG A 17 20.50 -2.82 35.80
C ARG A 17 19.85 -1.99 34.69
N GLU A 18 18.67 -2.46 34.29
CA GLU A 18 17.60 -1.73 33.61
C GLU A 18 17.36 -0.35 34.25
N ARG A 19 17.59 0.74 33.51
CA ARG A 19 17.07 2.06 33.88
C ARG A 19 15.66 2.20 33.35
N LYS A 20 14.66 2.04 34.22
CA LYS A 20 13.28 2.44 33.93
C LYS A 20 13.24 3.95 33.70
N PHE A 21 13.04 4.37 32.44
CA PHE A 21 12.72 5.75 32.11
C PHE A 21 11.25 6.02 32.45
N GLU A 22 11.02 6.67 33.60
CA GLU A 22 9.70 7.13 34.02
C GLU A 22 9.37 8.47 33.32
N ILE A 23 8.57 8.41 32.26
CA ILE A 23 8.09 9.61 31.55
C ILE A 23 7.06 10.30 32.45
N LYS A 24 7.47 11.38 33.14
CA LYS A 24 6.56 12.28 33.86
C LYS A 24 5.60 12.94 32.87
N ARG A 25 4.36 12.42 32.80
CA ARG A 25 3.24 13.00 32.05
C ARG A 25 2.78 14.31 32.71
N LYS A 26 3.45 15.43 32.43
CA LYS A 26 2.93 16.77 32.77
C LYS A 26 2.08 17.31 31.61
N ASN A 27 0.81 17.59 31.92
CA ASN A 27 -0.14 18.43 31.17
C ASN A 27 -0.24 18.21 29.65
N ARG A 28 -0.80 17.06 29.23
CA ARG A 28 -1.60 17.03 27.99
C ARG A 28 -2.98 17.59 28.33
N LYS A 29 -3.29 18.83 27.92
CA LYS A 29 -4.70 19.22 27.75
C LYS A 29 -5.34 18.12 26.88
N LYS A 30 -6.34 17.42 27.41
CA LYS A 30 -7.15 16.48 26.63
C LYS A 30 -7.83 17.31 25.56
N ILE A 31 -7.26 17.33 24.35
CA ILE A 31 -8.05 17.70 23.18
C ILE A 31 -9.08 16.59 23.07
N GLU A 32 -10.35 16.90 23.30
CA GLU A 32 -11.39 15.91 23.26
C GLU A 32 -11.44 15.28 21.85
N LYS A 33 -11.64 13.96 21.78
CA LYS A 33 -11.81 13.24 20.50
C LYS A 33 -12.91 13.86 19.63
N SER A 34 -13.88 14.53 20.25
CA SER A 34 -14.95 15.29 19.61
C SER A 34 -14.42 16.49 18.80
N GLU A 35 -13.51 17.30 19.34
CA GLU A 35 -12.92 18.47 18.67
C GLU A 35 -11.99 18.09 17.53
N VAL A 36 -11.13 17.07 17.71
CA VAL A 36 -10.26 16.56 16.63
C VAL A 36 -11.11 16.04 15.46
N ASN A 37 -12.23 15.38 15.76
CA ASN A 37 -13.16 14.88 14.74
C ASN A 37 -14.02 15.98 14.11
N ARG A 38 -14.28 17.09 14.82
CA ARG A 38 -15.08 18.22 14.30
C ARG A 38 -14.29 19.04 13.30
N VAL A 39 -13.05 19.41 13.63
CA VAL A 39 -12.13 20.12 12.72
C VAL A 39 -11.81 19.28 11.48
N ALA A 40 -11.69 17.95 11.63
CA ALA A 40 -11.44 17.05 10.50
C ALA A 40 -12.66 16.81 9.59
N LYS A 41 -13.89 17.10 10.06
CA LYS A 41 -15.12 16.92 9.27
C LYS A 41 -15.53 18.17 8.49
N GLU A 42 -15.22 19.36 9.00
CA GLU A 42 -15.62 20.63 8.39
C GLU A 42 -14.72 21.06 7.21
N ASP A 43 -13.50 20.52 7.09
CA ASP A 43 -12.48 21.04 6.18
C ASP A 43 -12.14 20.09 4.99
N LYS A 44 -13.15 19.40 4.45
CA LYS A 44 -12.98 18.45 3.31
C LYS A 44 -13.04 19.11 1.92
N GLY A 45 -13.22 20.43 1.85
CA GLY A 45 -13.44 21.13 0.58
C GLY A 45 -12.17 21.52 -0.19
N PHE A 46 -11.04 21.64 0.50
CA PHE A 46 -9.78 22.18 -0.04
C PHE A 46 -8.71 21.11 -0.24
N ILE A 47 -7.78 21.39 -1.15
CA ILE A 47 -6.57 20.60 -1.34
C ILE A 47 -5.54 21.11 -0.33
N ARG A 48 -4.90 20.20 0.42
CA ARG A 48 -3.87 20.56 1.39
C ARG A 48 -2.53 20.01 0.93
N VAL A 49 -1.58 20.90 0.63
CA VAL A 49 -0.25 20.53 0.16
C VAL A 49 0.79 21.04 1.15
N HIS A 50 1.61 20.14 1.68
CA HIS A 50 2.72 20.52 2.53
C HIS A 50 3.75 21.32 1.73
N PRO A 51 4.38 22.39 2.28
CA PRO A 51 5.32 23.24 1.53
C PRO A 51 6.54 22.50 0.93
N SER A 52 6.90 21.35 1.49
CA SER A 52 8.00 20.51 0.97
C SER A 52 7.58 19.43 -0.02
N ALA A 53 6.29 19.33 -0.37
CA ALA A 53 5.84 18.46 -1.43
C ALA A 53 6.15 19.08 -2.80
N VAL A 54 6.36 18.23 -3.81
CA VAL A 54 6.63 18.66 -5.18
C VAL A 54 5.45 18.27 -6.06
N ILE A 55 4.83 19.26 -6.69
CA ILE A 55 3.74 19.06 -7.64
C ILE A 55 4.25 19.41 -9.04
N GLY A 56 4.23 18.42 -9.94
CA GLY A 56 4.66 18.56 -11.32
C GLY A 56 3.72 19.45 -12.12
N LYS A 57 4.26 20.00 -13.23
CA LYS A 57 3.49 20.82 -14.16
C LYS A 57 2.25 20.06 -14.65
N ASN A 58 1.12 20.75 -14.76
CA ASN A 58 -0.15 20.19 -15.25
C ASN A 58 -0.66 18.97 -14.46
N ALA A 59 -0.15 18.69 -13.27
CA ALA A 59 -0.75 17.68 -12.40
C ALA A 59 -2.12 18.17 -11.91
N SER A 60 -3.09 17.27 -11.83
CA SER A 60 -4.41 17.55 -11.27
C SER A 60 -4.59 16.80 -9.95
N ILE A 61 -5.11 17.50 -8.94
CA ILE A 61 -5.37 16.95 -7.62
C ILE A 61 -6.81 17.29 -7.24
N GLY A 62 -7.60 16.28 -6.91
CA GLY A 62 -9.00 16.43 -6.53
C GLY A 62 -9.17 17.07 -5.15
N ARG A 63 -10.35 17.67 -4.94
CA ARG A 63 -10.73 18.31 -3.66
C ARG A 63 -10.63 17.33 -2.48
N GLY A 64 -10.28 17.87 -1.30
CA GLY A 64 -10.14 17.09 -0.08
C GLY A 64 -8.87 16.24 0.00
N THR A 65 -8.08 16.18 -1.08
CA THR A 65 -6.81 15.44 -1.10
C THR A 65 -5.74 16.14 -0.28
N VAL A 66 -4.97 15.34 0.46
CA VAL A 66 -3.89 15.79 1.34
C VAL A 66 -2.57 15.25 0.82
N VAL A 67 -1.62 16.13 0.58
CA VAL A 67 -0.26 15.82 0.12
C VAL A 67 0.72 16.19 1.24
N TRP A 68 1.33 15.17 1.84
CA TRP A 68 2.23 15.31 2.97
C TRP A 68 3.66 15.67 2.56
N ALA A 69 4.49 15.99 3.55
CA ALA A 69 5.87 16.41 3.35
C ALA A 69 6.67 15.45 2.45
N PHE A 70 7.41 16.00 1.50
CA PHE A 70 8.27 15.28 0.55
C PHE A 70 7.54 14.30 -0.39
N ALA A 71 6.21 14.27 -0.39
CA ALA A 71 5.47 13.59 -1.44
C ALA A 71 5.73 14.27 -2.78
N GLN A 72 5.77 13.48 -3.85
CA GLN A 72 5.95 13.98 -5.21
C GLN A 72 4.82 13.49 -6.10
N VAL A 73 4.20 14.41 -6.81
CA VAL A 73 3.20 14.12 -7.84
C VAL A 73 3.76 14.57 -9.17
N GLY A 74 4.03 13.64 -10.07
CA GLY A 74 4.71 13.90 -11.34
C GLY A 74 3.90 14.75 -12.31
N GLU A 75 4.56 15.23 -13.37
CA GLU A 75 3.92 16.00 -14.43
C GLU A 75 2.71 15.26 -15.03
N LYS A 76 1.61 15.98 -15.25
CA LYS A 76 0.35 15.44 -15.83
C LYS A 76 -0.25 14.24 -15.08
N ALA A 77 0.21 13.91 -13.86
CA ALA A 77 -0.47 12.93 -13.03
C ALA A 77 -1.85 13.46 -12.62
N ALA A 78 -2.83 12.58 -12.57
CA ALA A 78 -4.19 12.89 -12.15
C ALA A 78 -4.51 12.12 -10.87
N VAL A 79 -4.73 12.83 -9.78
CA VAL A 79 -5.12 12.28 -8.48
C VAL A 79 -6.53 12.72 -8.16
N GLY A 80 -7.39 11.77 -7.83
CA GLY A 80 -8.78 12.01 -7.45
C GLY A 80 -8.96 12.79 -6.15
N LYS A 81 -10.21 12.81 -5.69
CA LYS A 81 -10.68 13.51 -4.49
C LYS A 81 -10.42 12.69 -3.24
N ASN A 82 -10.30 13.37 -2.10
CA ASN A 82 -10.20 12.76 -0.77
C ASN A 82 -9.04 11.75 -0.63
N CYS A 83 -7.99 11.90 -1.43
CA CYS A 83 -6.84 11.03 -1.36
C CYS A 83 -5.88 11.46 -0.24
N VAL A 84 -5.03 10.54 0.21
CA VAL A 84 -3.94 10.83 1.15
C VAL A 84 -2.64 10.36 0.52
N LEU A 85 -1.77 11.32 0.21
CA LEU A 85 -0.43 11.07 -0.32
C LEU A 85 0.58 11.29 0.82
N GLY A 86 1.05 10.18 1.39
CA GLY A 86 1.89 10.13 2.58
C GLY A 86 3.30 10.69 2.40
N ASN A 87 4.02 10.82 3.50
CA ASN A 87 5.36 11.41 3.50
C ASN A 87 6.31 10.65 2.55
N GLY A 88 6.94 11.36 1.63
CA GLY A 88 7.91 10.77 0.70
C GLY A 88 7.33 9.77 -0.29
N CYS A 89 6.00 9.69 -0.47
CA CYS A 89 5.45 8.86 -1.54
C CYS A 89 5.73 9.48 -2.92
N TYR A 90 5.77 8.64 -3.94
CA TYR A 90 5.99 9.06 -5.33
C TYR A 90 4.82 8.60 -6.19
N ILE A 91 4.19 9.55 -6.87
CA ILE A 91 3.25 9.30 -7.97
C ILE A 91 3.94 9.76 -9.24
N ASP A 92 4.26 8.82 -10.14
CA ASP A 92 4.99 9.14 -11.37
C ASP A 92 4.18 10.04 -12.31
N ARG A 93 4.86 10.63 -13.29
CA ARG A 93 4.22 11.41 -14.35
C ARG A 93 3.13 10.58 -15.05
N THR A 94 2.07 11.25 -15.47
CA THR A 94 0.92 10.65 -16.20
C THR A 94 0.18 9.51 -15.49
N CYS A 95 0.49 9.21 -14.21
CA CYS A 95 -0.29 8.26 -13.41
C CYS A 95 -1.74 8.72 -13.24
N GLN A 96 -2.67 7.75 -13.24
CA GLN A 96 -4.08 7.98 -12.96
C GLN A 96 -4.45 7.31 -11.65
N VAL A 97 -4.89 8.10 -10.68
CA VAL A 97 -5.28 7.66 -9.34
C VAL A 97 -6.69 8.13 -9.06
N GLY A 98 -7.57 7.18 -8.71
CA GLY A 98 -8.97 7.41 -8.40
C GLY A 98 -9.23 8.21 -7.11
N ASP A 99 -10.48 8.21 -6.69
CA ASP A 99 -10.97 8.87 -5.49
C ASP A 99 -10.76 8.02 -4.23
N ASN A 100 -10.61 8.68 -3.07
CA ASN A 100 -10.48 8.05 -1.75
C ASN A 100 -9.28 7.09 -1.61
N VAL A 101 -8.23 7.28 -2.41
CA VAL A 101 -7.02 6.45 -2.40
C VAL A 101 -6.07 6.89 -1.30
N LYS A 102 -5.44 5.92 -0.63
CA LYS A 102 -4.36 6.19 0.33
C LYS A 102 -3.05 5.61 -0.20
N VAL A 103 -2.11 6.49 -0.53
CA VAL A 103 -0.73 6.11 -0.87
C VAL A 103 0.13 6.47 0.32
N MET A 104 0.53 5.46 1.08
CA MET A 104 1.17 5.67 2.38
C MET A 104 2.66 6.03 2.24
N ASN A 105 3.29 6.37 3.36
CA ASN A 105 4.65 6.89 3.39
C ASN A 105 5.62 6.02 2.58
N LYS A 106 6.41 6.67 1.73
CA LYS A 106 7.45 6.05 0.89
C LYS A 106 6.94 5.00 -0.11
N ALA A 107 5.64 4.90 -0.34
CA ALA A 107 5.12 4.07 -1.43
C ALA A 107 5.43 4.73 -2.78
N LEU A 108 5.81 3.92 -3.77
CA LEU A 108 6.21 4.36 -5.11
C LEU A 108 5.24 3.78 -6.15
N VAL A 109 4.52 4.65 -6.85
CA VAL A 109 3.56 4.29 -7.89
C VAL A 109 4.10 4.79 -9.23
N TYR A 110 4.61 3.88 -10.06
CA TYR A 110 5.11 4.22 -11.38
C TYR A 110 4.02 4.19 -12.46
N ARG A 111 4.25 4.93 -13.53
CA ARG A 111 3.32 5.09 -14.66
C ARG A 111 3.06 3.77 -15.39
N GLY A 112 1.95 3.71 -16.13
CA GLY A 112 1.43 2.48 -16.75
C GLY A 112 0.41 1.74 -15.89
N CYS A 113 0.48 1.89 -14.55
CA CYS A 113 -0.52 1.36 -13.63
C CYS A 113 -1.60 2.40 -13.29
N GLY A 114 -2.86 2.08 -13.57
CA GLY A 114 -4.02 2.83 -13.07
C GLY A 114 -4.43 2.37 -11.68
N ILE A 115 -4.71 3.31 -10.78
CA ILE A 115 -5.16 3.01 -9.41
C ILE A 115 -6.64 3.36 -9.31
N GLY A 116 -7.49 2.35 -9.05
CA GLY A 116 -8.93 2.53 -8.86
C GLY A 116 -9.29 3.23 -7.56
N ASP A 117 -10.59 3.51 -7.39
CA ASP A 117 -11.10 4.18 -6.20
C ASP A 117 -10.93 3.32 -4.94
N ASN A 118 -10.86 3.97 -3.78
CA ASN A 118 -10.82 3.31 -2.47
C ASN A 118 -9.63 2.35 -2.27
N VAL A 119 -8.57 2.47 -3.08
CA VAL A 119 -7.37 1.63 -2.96
C VAL A 119 -6.50 2.07 -1.79
N PHE A 120 -5.91 1.09 -1.11
CA PHE A 120 -4.87 1.30 -0.10
C PHE A 120 -3.53 0.80 -0.61
N VAL A 121 -2.56 1.69 -0.78
CA VAL A 121 -1.16 1.36 -1.10
C VAL A 121 -0.31 1.54 0.16
N GLY A 122 0.11 0.41 0.74
CA GLY A 122 0.78 0.36 2.02
C GLY A 122 2.16 1.03 2.03
N PRO A 123 2.69 1.36 3.23
CA PRO A 123 3.96 2.07 3.35
C PRO A 123 5.10 1.28 2.68
N GLY A 124 5.93 1.97 1.90
CA GLY A 124 7.07 1.37 1.19
C GLY A 124 6.70 0.39 0.08
N ALA A 125 5.42 0.23 -0.28
CA ALA A 125 5.05 -0.61 -1.41
C ALA A 125 5.54 -0.01 -2.73
N VAL A 126 5.86 -0.86 -3.70
CA VAL A 126 6.37 -0.47 -5.02
C VAL A 126 5.48 -1.06 -6.10
N ILE A 127 4.91 -0.20 -6.94
CA ILE A 127 4.21 -0.58 -8.17
C ILE A 127 5.15 -0.29 -9.33
N ALA A 128 5.82 -1.32 -9.84
CA ALA A 128 6.86 -1.19 -10.86
C ALA A 128 6.25 -1.08 -12.27
N ASN A 129 7.03 -0.54 -13.23
CA ASN A 129 6.58 -0.32 -14.60
C ASN A 129 7.46 -0.99 -15.69
N ASP A 130 8.73 -1.26 -15.42
CA ASP A 130 9.62 -1.95 -16.36
C ASP A 130 9.97 -3.37 -15.89
N LYS A 131 9.69 -4.37 -16.74
CA LYS A 131 9.95 -5.79 -16.45
C LYS A 131 11.38 -6.18 -16.77
N THR A 132 12.04 -5.45 -17.67
CA THR A 132 13.40 -5.72 -18.13
C THR A 132 14.19 -4.40 -18.25
N PRO A 133 14.38 -3.67 -17.14
CA PRO A 133 15.04 -2.37 -17.19
C PRO A 133 16.47 -2.49 -17.71
N ARG A 134 16.83 -1.63 -18.66
CA ARG A 134 18.18 -1.45 -19.22
C ARG A 134 18.43 0.05 -19.40
N VAL A 135 19.66 0.51 -19.18
CA VAL A 135 19.98 1.94 -19.23
C VAL A 135 19.69 2.53 -20.61
N GLU A 136 19.88 1.73 -21.66
CA GLU A 136 19.75 2.11 -23.06
C GLU A 136 18.29 2.12 -23.55
N LYS A 137 17.36 1.53 -22.78
CA LYS A 137 15.98 1.35 -23.20
C LYS A 137 15.02 1.69 -22.07
N THR A 138 14.24 2.74 -22.29
CA THR A 138 13.12 3.09 -21.40
C THR A 138 11.81 2.66 -22.04
N ARG A 139 10.94 2.02 -21.26
CA ARG A 139 9.53 1.82 -21.64
C ARG A 139 8.77 3.14 -21.49
N GLU A 140 8.18 3.61 -22.58
CA GLU A 140 7.22 4.70 -22.56
C GLU A 140 5.80 4.15 -22.41
N PHE A 141 4.91 4.97 -21.84
CA PHE A 141 3.54 4.60 -21.53
C PHE A 141 2.62 5.72 -22.01
N ASP A 142 1.56 5.35 -22.72
CA ASP A 142 0.51 6.27 -23.16
C ASP A 142 -0.80 5.96 -22.43
N GLY A 143 -0.79 6.18 -21.12
CA GLY A 143 -1.94 5.97 -20.24
C GLY A 143 -1.84 4.73 -19.35
N VAL A 144 -2.98 4.07 -19.17
CA VAL A 144 -3.15 2.91 -18.26
C VAL A 144 -3.09 1.62 -19.06
N GLU A 145 -2.13 0.76 -18.74
CA GLU A 145 -1.92 -0.55 -19.38
C GLU A 145 -2.31 -1.72 -18.46
N TRP A 146 -2.11 -1.59 -17.15
CA TRP A 146 -2.64 -2.49 -16.13
C TRP A 146 -3.19 -1.70 -14.95
N SER A 147 -3.91 -2.35 -14.03
CA SER A 147 -4.60 -1.65 -12.96
C SER A 147 -4.59 -2.36 -11.62
N ILE A 148 -4.72 -1.55 -10.57
CA ILE A 148 -5.12 -1.98 -9.23
C ILE A 148 -6.60 -1.62 -9.08
N GLY A 149 -7.42 -2.66 -8.98
CA GLY A 149 -8.87 -2.56 -8.93
C GLY A 149 -9.38 -1.85 -7.67
N GLU A 150 -10.60 -1.35 -7.77
CA GLU A 150 -11.29 -0.66 -6.69
C GLU A 150 -11.27 -1.46 -5.38
N HIS A 151 -11.11 -0.77 -4.25
CA HIS A 151 -11.05 -1.35 -2.90
C HIS A 151 -9.88 -2.33 -2.65
N ALA A 152 -8.96 -2.51 -3.61
CA ALA A 152 -7.81 -3.37 -3.40
C ALA A 152 -6.85 -2.82 -2.33
N THR A 153 -6.15 -3.72 -1.67
CA THR A 153 -5.12 -3.41 -0.66
C THR A 153 -3.78 -3.97 -1.10
N ILE A 154 -2.79 -3.09 -1.24
CA ILE A 154 -1.39 -3.46 -1.42
C ILE A 154 -0.70 -3.36 -0.06
N GLY A 155 -0.24 -4.48 0.47
CA GLY A 155 0.40 -4.57 1.77
C GLY A 155 1.68 -3.72 1.87
N ALA A 156 2.07 -3.41 3.11
CA ALA A 156 3.31 -2.68 3.37
C ALA A 156 4.51 -3.40 2.74
N ASN A 157 5.41 -2.66 2.09
CA ASN A 157 6.61 -3.18 1.46
C ASN A 157 6.38 -4.30 0.42
N ALA A 158 5.17 -4.39 -0.15
CA ALA A 158 4.90 -5.30 -1.26
C ALA A 158 5.39 -4.70 -2.59
N THR A 159 5.84 -5.54 -3.50
CA THR A 159 6.26 -5.17 -4.86
C THR A 159 5.30 -5.81 -5.85
N VAL A 160 4.64 -4.99 -6.67
CA VAL A 160 3.81 -5.44 -7.79
C VAL A 160 4.59 -5.27 -9.08
N LEU A 161 4.83 -6.38 -9.80
CA LEU A 161 5.51 -6.32 -11.09
C LEU A 161 4.64 -5.62 -12.15
N PRO A 162 5.27 -5.09 -13.21
CA PRO A 162 4.55 -4.50 -14.34
C PRO A 162 3.64 -5.52 -15.02
N ASP A 163 2.62 -5.02 -15.72
CA ASP A 163 1.65 -5.82 -16.47
C ASP A 163 0.82 -6.78 -15.60
N VAL A 164 0.77 -6.56 -14.27
CA VAL A 164 0.01 -7.36 -13.32
C VAL A 164 -1.20 -6.59 -12.82
N ASN A 165 -2.38 -6.99 -13.28
CA ASN A 165 -3.66 -6.58 -12.69
C ASN A 165 -3.88 -7.16 -11.30
N ILE A 166 -4.31 -6.30 -10.38
CA ILE A 166 -4.80 -6.66 -9.05
C ILE A 166 -6.32 -6.43 -9.05
N GLY A 167 -7.10 -7.47 -8.79
CA GLY A 167 -8.56 -7.41 -8.84
C GLY A 167 -9.19 -6.51 -7.78
N ARG A 168 -10.49 -6.22 -7.94
CA ARG A 168 -11.29 -5.47 -6.98
C ARG A 168 -11.33 -6.19 -5.64
N ASN A 169 -11.29 -5.45 -4.53
CA ASN A 169 -11.26 -6.00 -3.17
C ASN A 169 -10.09 -6.97 -2.88
N ALA A 170 -9.15 -7.17 -3.80
CA ALA A 170 -8.04 -8.08 -3.59
C ALA A 170 -7.11 -7.55 -2.50
N THR A 171 -6.45 -8.45 -1.78
CA THR A 171 -5.46 -8.09 -0.75
C THR A 171 -4.14 -8.77 -1.07
N VAL A 172 -3.12 -7.96 -1.30
CA VAL A 172 -1.72 -8.37 -1.37
C VAL A 172 -1.13 -8.24 0.04
N GLY A 173 -0.59 -9.32 0.59
CA GLY A 173 0.05 -9.31 1.91
C GLY A 173 1.32 -8.46 1.93
N ALA A 174 1.71 -8.01 3.12
CA ALA A 174 2.95 -7.25 3.31
C ALA A 174 4.19 -8.04 2.86
N GLY A 175 5.17 -7.34 2.28
CA GLY A 175 6.43 -7.94 1.82
C GLY A 175 6.33 -8.85 0.59
N SER A 176 5.15 -8.95 -0.04
CA SER A 176 4.93 -9.89 -1.14
C SER A 176 5.52 -9.39 -2.45
N VAL A 177 5.97 -10.30 -3.32
CA VAL A 177 6.41 -9.99 -4.68
C VAL A 177 5.40 -10.57 -5.67
N VAL A 178 4.52 -9.71 -6.19
CA VAL A 178 3.41 -10.14 -7.05
C VAL A 178 3.89 -10.24 -8.49
N THR A 179 3.92 -11.47 -9.01
CA THR A 179 4.43 -11.76 -10.35
C THR A 179 3.35 -12.22 -11.34
N ALA A 180 2.10 -12.31 -10.91
CA ALA A 180 0.97 -12.75 -11.71
C ALA A 180 -0.34 -12.11 -11.23
N HIS A 181 -1.36 -12.09 -12.08
CA HIS A 181 -2.66 -11.50 -11.76
C HIS A 181 -3.27 -12.07 -10.48
N VAL A 182 -3.74 -11.16 -9.63
CA VAL A 182 -4.53 -11.48 -8.44
C VAL A 182 -6.00 -11.25 -8.79
N PRO A 183 -6.87 -12.27 -8.70
CA PRO A 183 -8.28 -12.12 -9.05
C PRO A 183 -9.01 -11.20 -8.07
N ASP A 184 -10.24 -10.80 -8.43
CA ASP A 184 -11.13 -10.09 -7.51
C ASP A 184 -11.28 -10.88 -6.21
N HIS A 185 -11.29 -10.16 -5.10
CA HIS A 185 -11.28 -10.71 -3.74
C HIS A 185 -10.06 -11.57 -3.41
N GLY A 186 -9.08 -11.75 -4.30
CA GLY A 186 -7.96 -12.66 -4.07
C GLY A 186 -7.09 -12.22 -2.89
N LEU A 187 -6.76 -13.16 -2.01
CA LEU A 187 -5.75 -12.98 -0.96
C LEU A 187 -4.44 -13.58 -1.43
N ALA A 188 -3.49 -12.74 -1.83
CA ALA A 188 -2.20 -13.19 -2.33
C ALA A 188 -1.04 -12.72 -1.45
N TYR A 189 -0.09 -13.59 -1.14
CA TYR A 189 1.12 -13.20 -0.42
C TYR A 189 2.29 -14.14 -0.69
N GLY A 190 3.51 -13.73 -0.29
CA GLY A 190 4.75 -14.49 -0.48
C GLY A 190 5.68 -13.93 -1.56
N ASN A 191 6.80 -14.61 -1.81
CA ASN A 191 7.77 -14.26 -2.85
C ASN A 191 8.22 -15.53 -3.61
N PRO A 192 7.71 -15.77 -4.84
CA PRO A 192 6.66 -15.00 -5.50
C PRO A 192 5.31 -15.15 -4.77
N ALA A 193 4.44 -14.16 -4.90
CA ALA A 193 3.13 -14.17 -4.25
C ALA A 193 2.22 -15.26 -4.86
N LYS A 194 1.55 -16.00 -3.99
CA LYS A 194 0.61 -17.07 -4.35
C LYS A 194 -0.75 -16.77 -3.75
N LEU A 195 -1.79 -17.30 -4.38
CA LEU A 195 -3.17 -17.13 -3.92
C LEU A 195 -3.41 -18.07 -2.74
N HIS A 196 -3.80 -17.55 -1.58
CA HIS A 196 -4.05 -18.33 -0.35
C HIS A 196 -5.52 -18.31 0.10
N GLY A 197 -6.40 -17.75 -0.74
CA GLY A 197 -7.83 -17.70 -0.51
C GLY A 197 -8.44 -16.41 -1.05
N PHE A 198 -9.59 -16.04 -0.49
CA PHE A 198 -10.31 -14.82 -0.85
C PHE A 198 -10.68 -14.02 0.40
N VAL A 199 -10.82 -12.71 0.24
CA VAL A 199 -11.21 -11.75 1.27
C VAL A 199 -12.54 -11.10 0.94
N CYS A 200 -13.33 -10.84 1.97
CA CYS A 200 -14.52 -10.01 1.87
C CYS A 200 -14.14 -8.52 1.74
N GLU A 201 -15.06 -7.70 1.27
CA GLU A 201 -14.98 -6.23 1.27
C GLU A 201 -14.64 -5.64 2.65
N CYS A 202 -14.94 -6.35 3.75
CA CYS A 202 -14.58 -5.90 5.10
C CYS A 202 -13.13 -6.23 5.52
N GLY A 203 -12.35 -6.86 4.63
CA GLY A 203 -10.95 -7.23 4.84
C GLY A 203 -10.72 -8.59 5.50
N GLU A 204 -11.79 -9.30 5.89
CA GLU A 204 -11.67 -10.62 6.53
C GLU A 204 -11.62 -11.75 5.50
N LYS A 205 -10.86 -12.82 5.80
CA LYS A 205 -10.80 -14.01 4.95
C LYS A 205 -12.19 -14.67 4.86
N ALA A 206 -12.62 -14.99 3.65
CA ALA A 206 -13.87 -15.69 3.39
C ALA A 206 -13.63 -17.20 3.30
N LEU A 207 -14.64 -17.96 3.72
CA LEU A 207 -14.66 -19.42 3.68
C LEU A 207 -15.55 -19.88 2.52
N LEU A 208 -15.23 -21.05 1.96
CA LEU A 208 -16.09 -21.68 0.96
C LEU A 208 -17.42 -22.08 1.62
N GLU A 209 -18.53 -21.55 1.11
CA GLU A 209 -19.88 -21.93 1.51
C GLU A 209 -20.46 -22.99 0.57
N LYS A 210 -20.22 -22.86 -0.75
CA LYS A 210 -20.66 -23.83 -1.75
C LYS A 210 -19.77 -23.82 -2.97
N GLU A 211 -19.27 -24.99 -3.36
CA GLU A 211 -18.57 -25.16 -4.63
C GLU A 211 -19.57 -25.36 -5.78
N GLY A 212 -19.38 -24.62 -6.87
CA GLY A 212 -20.15 -24.75 -8.10
C GLY A 212 -19.24 -25.00 -9.31
N LYS A 213 -19.86 -25.32 -10.45
CA LYS A 213 -19.12 -25.65 -11.69
C LYS A 213 -18.34 -24.45 -12.24
N GLU A 214 -18.98 -23.28 -12.30
CA GLU A 214 -18.41 -22.05 -12.85
C GLU A 214 -17.97 -21.06 -11.76
N THR A 215 -18.70 -20.99 -10.66
CA THR A 215 -18.42 -20.11 -9.52
C THR A 215 -18.48 -20.86 -8.19
N CYS A 216 -17.70 -20.39 -7.22
CA CYS A 216 -17.75 -20.80 -5.83
C CYS A 216 -18.38 -19.67 -4.99
N LEU A 217 -19.33 -20.02 -4.13
CA LEU A 217 -19.91 -19.11 -3.16
C LEU A 217 -19.01 -19.04 -1.94
N MET A 218 -18.53 -17.84 -1.63
CA MET A 218 -17.70 -17.54 -0.48
C MET A 218 -18.53 -16.80 0.57
N LYS A 219 -18.29 -17.06 1.85
CA LYS A 219 -18.94 -16.37 2.98
C LYS A 219 -17.94 -15.81 3.95
N CYS A 220 -18.13 -14.55 4.32
CA CYS A 220 -17.32 -13.89 5.32
C CYS A 220 -17.69 -14.38 6.73
N SER A 221 -16.69 -14.85 7.49
CA SER A 221 -16.85 -15.28 8.88
C SER A 221 -17.21 -14.14 9.83
N LYS A 222 -16.90 -12.89 9.47
CA LYS A 222 -17.06 -11.72 10.33
C LYS A 222 -18.34 -10.92 10.09
N CYS A 223 -18.60 -10.53 8.84
CA CYS A 223 -19.77 -9.71 8.52
C CYS A 223 -20.95 -10.50 7.93
N GLY A 224 -20.77 -11.81 7.68
CA GLY A 224 -21.82 -12.69 7.18
C GLY A 224 -22.19 -12.49 5.70
N LYS A 225 -21.61 -11.50 5.01
CA LYS A 225 -21.81 -11.30 3.57
C LYS A 225 -21.28 -12.49 2.76
N SER A 226 -22.01 -12.85 1.71
CA SER A 226 -21.56 -13.84 0.71
C SER A 226 -21.28 -13.16 -0.62
N PHE A 227 -20.32 -13.71 -1.37
CA PHE A 227 -19.95 -13.25 -2.71
C PHE A 227 -19.44 -14.43 -3.55
N SER A 228 -19.51 -14.29 -4.86
CA SER A 228 -19.09 -15.35 -5.79
C SER A 228 -17.71 -15.06 -6.34
N VAL A 229 -16.89 -16.11 -6.44
CA VAL A 229 -15.59 -16.08 -7.14
C VAL A 229 -15.60 -17.15 -8.22
N LYS A 230 -14.76 -17.02 -9.24
CA LYS A 230 -14.69 -18.04 -10.29
C LYS A 230 -14.10 -19.34 -9.75
N SER A 231 -14.66 -20.47 -10.17
CA SER A 231 -14.16 -21.79 -9.78
C SER A 231 -12.72 -22.04 -10.27
N GLU A 232 -12.32 -21.44 -11.40
CA GLU A 232 -10.93 -21.49 -11.88
C GLU A 232 -9.95 -20.81 -10.93
N ASP A 233 -10.31 -19.66 -10.35
CA ASP A 233 -9.49 -18.95 -9.39
C ASP A 233 -9.46 -19.66 -8.04
N TYR A 234 -10.59 -20.24 -7.61
CA TYR A 234 -10.63 -21.04 -6.39
C TYR A 234 -9.69 -22.25 -6.45
N LYS A 235 -9.60 -22.91 -7.61
CA LYS A 235 -8.68 -24.04 -7.83
C LYS A 235 -7.19 -23.64 -7.83
N ARG A 236 -6.87 -22.34 -7.97
CA ARG A 236 -5.50 -21.82 -7.91
C ARG A 236 -5.01 -21.57 -6.48
N ILE A 237 -5.85 -21.74 -5.46
CA ILE A 237 -5.44 -21.56 -4.05
C ILE A 237 -4.31 -22.56 -3.73
N GLU A 238 -3.18 -22.03 -3.28
CA GLU A 238 -2.06 -22.81 -2.77
C GLU A 238 -2.45 -23.44 -1.43
N LYS A 239 -2.27 -24.76 -1.36
CA LYS A 239 -2.59 -25.59 -0.18
C LYS A 239 -1.39 -25.72 0.74
#